data_AF-A0A2D7XZ36-F1
#
_entry.id   AF-A0A2D7XZ36-F1
#
_cell.length_a   1.000
_cell.length_b   1.000
_cell.length_c   1.000
_cell.angle_alpha   90.00
_cell.angle_beta   90.00
_cell.angle_gamma   90.00
#
_symmetry.space_group_name_H-M   'P 1'
#
loop_
_entity.id
_entity.type
_entity.pdbx_description
1 polymer ?
#
loop_
_entity_poly.entity_id
_entity_poly.type
_entity_poly.pdbx_seq_one_letter_code
_entity_poly.pdbx_strand_id
1 'polypeptide(L)'
;MGGRLYCASDDNWQSRNSDARSLITINGQDTVELDISASHMVVLHGITRKPLDTTVDPYDLEGVERDVVKNVFSAWCGLGRSPRRWPKKFREEYAQRKGRELNQVYKLKNVVAALRTRHPALNKIKSGSLDWSKLQFEESECFLSVMLDLQRNFEVPALPVFDSLIVPEKDSGLTTEILKSAYQDRFGIRPQVRCK
;
A
#
# COMPACT_ATOMS: atom_id res chain seq x y z
N MET A 1 -9.97 -11.05 -7.77
CA MET A 1 -9.03 -9.96 -8.08
C MET A 1 -9.65 -8.67 -7.56
N GLY A 2 -8.97 -7.90 -6.69
CA GLY A 2 -9.54 -6.72 -6.05
C GLY A 2 -9.50 -5.46 -6.92
N GLY A 3 -10.01 -5.50 -8.15
CA GLY A 3 -10.16 -4.31 -9.01
C GLY A 3 -8.90 -3.73 -9.67
N ARG A 4 -7.69 -4.15 -9.26
CA ARG A 4 -6.43 -3.62 -9.84
C ARG A 4 -6.33 -3.79 -11.36
N LEU A 5 -5.67 -2.82 -11.99
CA LEU A 5 -5.26 -2.84 -13.39
C LEU A 5 -4.06 -3.78 -13.56
N TYR A 6 -4.16 -4.68 -14.54
CA TYR A 6 -3.09 -5.62 -14.90
C TYR A 6 -2.60 -5.37 -16.32
N CYS A 7 -1.29 -5.38 -16.50
CA CYS A 7 -0.71 -5.34 -17.83
C CYS A 7 -1.07 -6.64 -18.59
N ALA A 8 -1.63 -6.49 -19.79
CA ALA A 8 -1.99 -7.60 -20.68
C ALA A 8 -0.93 -7.88 -21.76
N SER A 9 0.14 -7.07 -21.81
CA SER A 9 1.25 -7.25 -22.75
C SER A 9 2.24 -8.31 -22.25
N ASP A 10 2.88 -9.01 -23.18
CA ASP A 10 4.03 -9.88 -22.89
C ASP A 10 5.19 -9.08 -22.27
N ASP A 11 5.32 -7.81 -22.66
CA ASP A 11 6.24 -6.86 -22.02
C ASP A 11 5.61 -6.23 -20.76
N ASN A 12 5.47 -7.05 -19.72
CA ASN A 12 4.80 -6.67 -18.48
C ASN A 12 5.74 -5.93 -17.53
N TRP A 13 5.67 -4.59 -17.52
CA TRP A 13 6.43 -3.77 -16.58
C TRP A 13 6.07 -4.02 -15.10
N GLN A 14 4.85 -4.48 -14.79
CA GLN A 14 4.41 -4.70 -13.41
C GLN A 14 5.11 -5.91 -12.75
N SER A 15 5.62 -6.86 -13.55
CA SER A 15 6.34 -8.03 -13.04
C SER A 15 7.85 -7.78 -12.88
N ARG A 16 8.38 -6.70 -13.47
CA ARG A 16 9.78 -6.31 -13.37
C ARG A 16 10.11 -5.80 -11.96
N ASN A 17 11.37 -5.94 -11.53
CA ASN A 17 11.85 -5.39 -10.26
C ASN A 17 11.98 -3.85 -10.33
N SER A 18 12.22 -3.19 -9.19
CA SER A 18 12.35 -1.73 -9.13
C SER A 18 13.41 -1.18 -10.08
N ASP A 19 14.56 -1.83 -10.14
CA ASP A 19 15.73 -1.34 -10.90
C ASP A 19 15.49 -1.45 -12.41
N ALA A 20 14.72 -2.44 -12.86
CA ALA A 20 14.32 -2.55 -14.25
C ALA A 20 13.16 -1.60 -14.60
N ARG A 21 12.32 -1.23 -13.62
CA ARG A 21 11.25 -0.23 -13.82
C ARG A 21 11.79 1.19 -13.87
N SER A 22 12.86 1.51 -13.14
CA SER A 22 13.49 2.84 -13.19
C SER A 22 14.16 3.15 -14.53
N LEU A 23 14.37 2.15 -15.39
CA LEU A 23 14.85 2.31 -16.76
C LEU A 23 13.74 2.60 -17.77
N ILE A 24 12.47 2.62 -17.36
CA ILE A 24 11.36 2.91 -18.25
C ILE A 24 11.42 4.38 -18.66
N THR A 25 11.36 4.63 -19.96
CA THR A 25 11.19 5.97 -20.52
C THR A 25 9.81 6.10 -21.14
N ILE A 26 9.21 7.28 -21.04
CA ILE A 26 7.97 7.60 -21.76
C ILE A 26 8.29 8.72 -22.76
N ASN A 27 8.09 8.44 -24.05
CA ASN A 27 8.46 9.35 -25.15
C ASN A 27 9.93 9.80 -25.09
N GLY A 28 10.83 8.91 -24.67
CA GLY A 28 12.26 9.18 -24.53
C GLY A 28 12.62 10.05 -23.31
N GLN A 29 11.67 10.36 -22.42
CA GLN A 29 11.92 11.07 -21.16
C GLN A 29 12.01 10.10 -19.99
N ASP A 30 12.87 10.44 -19.01
CA ASP A 30 13.00 9.71 -17.76
C ASP A 30 11.69 9.73 -16.97
N THR A 31 11.48 8.67 -16.18
CA THR A 31 10.27 8.48 -15.38
C THR A 31 10.59 8.29 -13.91
N VAL A 32 9.58 8.51 -13.07
CA VAL A 32 9.63 8.24 -11.63
C VAL A 32 8.45 7.36 -11.22
N GLU A 33 8.61 6.56 -10.17
CA GLU A 33 7.53 5.75 -9.61
C GLU A 33 6.97 6.41 -8.33
N LEU A 34 5.72 6.88 -8.41
CA LEU A 34 5.00 7.52 -7.31
C LEU A 34 4.15 6.51 -6.55
N ASP A 35 4.46 6.28 -5.28
CA ASP A 35 3.92 5.22 -4.42
C ASP A 35 3.17 5.80 -3.21
N ILE A 36 1.95 5.34 -2.96
CA ILE A 36 1.18 5.77 -1.79
C ILE A 36 1.71 5.08 -0.53
N SER A 37 2.19 5.88 0.42
CA SER A 37 2.70 5.38 1.68
C SER A 37 1.61 4.69 2.51
N ALA A 38 1.77 3.38 2.72
CA ALA A 38 0.86 2.58 3.52
C ALA A 38 -0.60 2.68 3.05
N SER A 39 -0.81 2.66 1.73
CA SER A 39 -2.12 2.86 1.08
C SER A 39 -3.28 2.11 1.74
N HIS A 40 -3.14 0.80 1.98
CA HIS A 40 -4.20 0.03 2.66
C HIS A 40 -4.54 0.54 4.08
N MET A 41 -3.60 1.13 4.82
CA MET A 41 -3.91 1.78 6.11
C MET A 41 -4.69 3.07 5.90
N VAL A 42 -4.29 3.89 4.92
CA VAL A 42 -5.03 5.11 4.55
C VAL A 42 -6.47 4.77 4.16
N VAL A 43 -6.65 3.79 3.26
CA VAL A 43 -7.96 3.31 2.81
C VAL A 43 -8.79 2.77 3.98
N LEU A 44 -8.20 1.94 4.84
CA LEU A 44 -8.90 1.39 6.01
C LEU A 44 -9.41 2.49 6.94
N HIS A 45 -8.55 3.47 7.27
CA HIS A 45 -8.93 4.58 8.13
C HIS A 45 -10.01 5.47 7.47
N GLY A 46 -9.89 5.70 6.17
CA GLY A 46 -10.89 6.43 5.38
C GLY A 46 -12.27 5.79 5.40
N ILE A 47 -12.36 4.50 5.04
CA ILE A 47 -13.62 3.75 5.04
C ILE A 47 -14.25 3.70 6.44
N THR A 48 -13.43 3.52 7.47
CA THR A 48 -13.91 3.42 8.85
C THR A 48 -14.13 4.76 9.53
N ARG A 49 -13.84 5.89 8.84
CA ARG A 49 -13.90 7.26 9.35
C ARG A 49 -13.12 7.42 10.66
N LYS A 50 -11.96 6.76 10.77
CA LYS A 50 -11.05 6.89 11.90
C LYS A 50 -9.87 7.78 11.49
N PRO A 51 -9.44 8.70 12.37
CA PRO A 51 -8.31 9.57 12.04
C PRO A 51 -7.05 8.74 11.81
N LEU A 52 -6.20 9.20 10.91
CA LEU A 52 -4.86 8.67 10.66
C LEU A 52 -3.92 9.86 10.55
N ASP A 53 -2.89 9.90 11.38
CA ASP A 53 -1.78 10.83 11.18
C ASP A 53 -0.90 10.28 10.05
N THR A 54 -0.96 10.91 8.88
CA THR A 54 -0.20 10.49 7.71
C THR A 54 1.26 10.94 7.76
N THR A 55 1.65 11.78 8.73
CA THR A 55 3.05 12.22 8.90
C THR A 55 3.92 11.20 9.64
N VAL A 56 3.30 10.25 10.34
CA VAL A 56 3.96 9.18 11.08
C VAL A 56 3.73 7.85 10.37
N ASP A 57 4.74 6.97 10.35
CA ASP A 57 4.57 5.64 9.78
C ASP A 57 3.51 4.85 10.56
N PRO A 58 2.43 4.37 9.91
CA PRO A 58 1.39 3.62 10.61
C PRO A 58 1.89 2.26 11.11
N TYR A 59 3.00 1.74 10.61
CA TYR A 59 3.60 0.49 11.06
C TYR A 59 4.65 0.67 12.16
N ASP A 60 4.91 1.92 12.59
CA ASP A 60 5.79 2.18 13.71
C ASP A 60 5.13 1.78 15.04
N LEU A 61 5.70 0.78 15.71
CA LEU A 61 5.33 0.32 17.04
C LEU A 61 6.59 0.18 17.87
N GLU A 62 6.60 0.81 19.04
CA GLU A 62 7.74 0.76 19.95
C GLU A 62 8.18 -0.68 20.24
N GLY A 63 9.48 -0.94 20.05
CA GLY A 63 10.09 -2.23 20.31
C GLY A 63 9.70 -3.34 19.33
N VAL A 64 9.03 -3.05 18.21
CA VAL A 64 8.67 -4.04 17.18
C VAL A 64 9.17 -3.58 15.82
N GLU A 65 9.92 -4.46 15.13
CA GLU A 65 10.38 -4.18 13.77
C GLU A 65 9.20 -3.89 12.83
N ARG A 66 9.30 -2.81 12.06
CA ARG A 66 8.28 -2.33 11.12
C ARG A 66 7.74 -3.43 10.20
N ASP A 67 8.61 -4.29 9.70
CA ASP A 67 8.23 -5.35 8.77
C ASP A 67 7.41 -6.46 9.44
N VAL A 68 7.64 -6.74 10.74
CA VAL A 68 6.80 -7.61 11.57
C VAL A 68 5.41 -7.01 11.71
N VAL A 69 5.32 -5.71 12.01
CA VAL A 69 4.04 -5.00 12.13
C VAL A 69 3.27 -5.04 10.80
N LYS A 70 3.94 -4.71 9.70
CA LYS A 70 3.37 -4.74 8.35
C LYS A 70 2.85 -6.14 8.00
N ASN A 71 3.61 -7.20 8.30
CA ASN A 71 3.17 -8.58 8.04
C ASN A 71 1.95 -8.99 8.88
N VAL A 72 1.88 -8.58 10.14
CA VAL A 72 0.70 -8.81 10.99
C VAL A 72 -0.53 -8.09 10.42
N PHE A 73 -0.37 -6.84 9.99
CA PHE A 73 -1.44 -6.10 9.31
C PHE A 73 -1.92 -6.80 8.04
N SER A 74 -1.00 -7.14 7.13
CA SER A 74 -1.33 -7.85 5.89
C SER A 74 -2.05 -9.18 6.16
N ALA A 75 -1.60 -9.95 7.16
CA ALA A 75 -2.27 -11.17 7.58
C ALA A 75 -3.69 -10.91 8.11
N TRP A 76 -3.88 -9.83 8.87
CA TRP A 76 -5.19 -9.43 9.39
C TRP A 76 -6.17 -9.10 8.25
N CYS A 77 -5.73 -8.30 7.27
CA CYS A 77 -6.51 -7.99 6.08
C CYS A 77 -6.83 -9.25 5.26
N GLY A 78 -5.84 -10.12 5.06
CA GLY A 78 -5.98 -11.36 4.29
C GLY A 78 -6.97 -12.35 4.92
N LEU A 79 -6.91 -12.51 6.25
CA LEU A 79 -7.79 -13.40 7.00
C LEU A 79 -9.17 -12.81 7.27
N GLY A 80 -9.32 -11.48 7.14
CA GLY A 80 -10.52 -10.77 7.58
C GLY A 80 -10.76 -10.83 9.09
N ARG A 81 -9.70 -11.07 9.89
CA ARG A 81 -9.71 -11.14 11.37
C ARG A 81 -8.29 -11.14 11.92
N SER A 82 -8.12 -10.91 13.21
CA SER A 82 -6.81 -10.93 13.86
C SER A 82 -6.10 -12.29 13.69
N PRO A 83 -4.82 -12.31 13.28
CA PRO A 83 -4.07 -13.54 13.12
C PRO A 83 -3.82 -14.21 14.48
N ARG A 84 -4.01 -15.53 14.53
CA ARG A 84 -3.71 -16.37 15.71
C ARG A 84 -2.37 -17.09 15.61
N ARG A 85 -1.74 -17.05 14.43
CA ARG A 85 -0.45 -17.66 14.11
C ARG A 85 0.31 -16.72 13.18
N TRP A 86 1.63 -16.75 13.24
CA TRP A 86 2.48 -16.08 12.25
C TRP A 86 2.23 -16.68 10.86
N PRO A 87 2.19 -15.88 9.78
CA PRO A 87 2.25 -16.41 8.43
C PRO A 87 3.49 -17.30 8.26
N LYS A 88 3.31 -18.53 7.77
CA LYS A 88 4.38 -19.54 7.67
C LYS A 88 5.59 -19.01 6.90
N LYS A 89 5.35 -18.48 5.70
CA LYS A 89 6.38 -17.91 4.83
C LYS A 89 7.18 -16.79 5.52
N PHE A 90 6.49 -15.81 6.13
CA PHE A 90 7.16 -14.72 6.85
C PHE A 90 7.99 -15.23 8.03
N ARG A 91 7.50 -16.26 8.74
CA ARG A 91 8.23 -16.87 9.85
C ARG A 91 9.56 -17.47 9.39
N GLU A 92 9.53 -18.23 8.29
CA GLU A 92 10.70 -18.88 7.71
C GLU A 92 11.71 -17.84 7.17
N GLU A 93 11.23 -16.85 6.41
CA GLU A 93 12.06 -15.75 5.89
C GLU A 93 12.71 -14.93 7.00
N TYR A 94 11.97 -14.63 8.07
CA TYR A 94 12.52 -13.92 9.22
C TYR A 94 13.63 -14.73 9.91
N ALA A 95 13.41 -16.03 10.13
CA ALA A 95 14.40 -16.90 10.77
C ALA A 95 15.70 -16.98 9.93
N GLN A 96 15.58 -17.15 8.61
CA GLN A 96 16.71 -17.16 7.69
C GLN A 96 17.49 -15.84 7.72
N ARG A 97 16.78 -14.70 7.66
CA ARG A 97 17.41 -13.37 7.60
C ARG A 97 18.00 -12.91 8.93
N LYS A 98 17.41 -13.31 10.06
CA LYS A 98 17.77 -12.81 11.40
C LYS A 98 18.54 -13.81 12.26
N GLY A 99 18.65 -15.08 11.83
CA GLY A 99 19.29 -16.15 12.60
C GLY A 99 18.57 -16.51 13.90
N ARG A 100 17.29 -16.10 14.06
CA ARG A 100 16.47 -16.35 15.25
C ARG A 100 15.00 -16.43 14.89
N GLU A 101 14.24 -17.23 15.63
CA GLU A 101 12.82 -17.42 15.41
C GLU A 101 12.00 -16.19 15.86
N LEU A 102 10.94 -15.84 15.12
CA LEU A 102 10.00 -14.77 15.51
C LEU A 102 9.47 -14.95 16.94
N ASN A 103 9.15 -16.18 17.34
CA ASN A 103 8.61 -16.46 18.67
C ASN A 103 9.63 -16.26 19.81
N GLN A 104 10.93 -16.24 19.52
CA GLN A 104 11.96 -15.92 20.50
C GLN A 104 12.04 -14.41 20.77
N VAL A 105 11.63 -13.59 19.80
CA VAL A 105 11.74 -12.13 19.86
C VAL A 105 10.40 -11.48 20.22
N TYR A 106 9.31 -11.94 19.59
CA TYR A 106 8.00 -11.33 19.68
C TYR A 106 6.92 -12.35 20.04
N LYS A 107 6.01 -11.94 20.93
CA LYS A 107 4.75 -12.65 21.15
C LYS A 107 3.69 -12.07 20.21
N LEU A 108 3.17 -12.88 19.28
CA LEU A 108 2.16 -12.42 18.30
C LEU A 108 0.99 -11.69 18.96
N LYS A 109 0.49 -12.22 20.08
CA LYS A 109 -0.62 -11.61 20.82
C LYS A 109 -0.32 -10.18 21.28
N ASN A 110 0.94 -9.88 21.63
CA ASN A 110 1.36 -8.55 22.07
C ASN A 110 1.42 -7.60 20.87
N VAL A 111 2.00 -8.04 19.74
CA VAL A 111 2.05 -7.24 18.51
C VAL A 111 0.63 -6.93 18.00
N VAL A 112 -0.25 -7.94 17.98
CA VAL A 112 -1.67 -7.79 17.60
C VAL A 112 -2.40 -6.84 18.56
N ALA A 113 -2.10 -6.87 19.85
CA ALA A 113 -2.69 -5.95 20.82
C ALA A 113 -2.19 -4.52 20.60
N ALA A 114 -0.87 -4.31 20.52
CA ALA A 114 -0.27 -3.00 20.29
C ALA A 114 -0.76 -2.36 18.98
N LEU A 115 -0.78 -3.14 17.89
CA LEU A 115 -1.27 -2.66 16.59
C LEU A 115 -2.75 -2.27 16.64
N ARG A 116 -3.58 -3.02 17.35
CA ARG A 116 -5.01 -2.72 17.54
C ARG A 116 -5.24 -1.50 18.43
N THR A 117 -4.41 -1.31 19.45
CA THR A 117 -4.45 -0.12 20.32
C THR A 117 -4.11 1.13 19.51
N ARG A 118 -3.06 1.08 18.68
CA ARG A 118 -2.69 2.17 17.77
C ARG A 118 -3.76 2.43 16.72
N HIS A 119 -4.31 1.36 16.12
CA HIS A 119 -5.29 1.44 15.03
C HIS A 119 -6.58 0.70 15.35
N PRO A 120 -7.52 1.32 16.09
CA PRO A 120 -8.82 0.72 16.38
C PRO A 120 -9.66 0.38 15.13
N ALA A 121 -9.34 0.99 13.98
CA ALA A 121 -9.93 0.71 12.68
C ALA A 121 -9.83 -0.78 12.29
N LEU A 122 -8.79 -1.49 12.76
CA LEU A 122 -8.60 -2.92 12.53
C LEU A 122 -9.73 -3.80 13.05
N ASN A 123 -10.48 -3.33 14.05
CA ASN A 123 -11.64 -4.05 14.57
C ASN A 123 -12.81 -4.10 13.59
N LYS A 124 -12.79 -3.27 12.53
CA LYS A 124 -13.80 -3.28 11.47
C LYS A 124 -13.45 -4.24 10.34
N ILE A 125 -12.22 -4.78 10.31
CA ILE A 125 -11.83 -5.76 9.30
C ILE A 125 -12.66 -7.03 9.48
N LYS A 126 -13.31 -7.47 8.41
CA LYS A 126 -14.15 -8.66 8.36
C LYS A 126 -14.12 -9.28 6.97
N SER A 127 -13.88 -10.59 6.90
CA SER A 127 -13.89 -11.37 5.65
C SER A 127 -15.19 -11.15 4.87
N GLY A 128 -15.08 -10.91 3.57
CA GLY A 128 -16.21 -10.67 2.66
C GLY A 128 -16.87 -9.30 2.81
N SER A 129 -16.32 -8.39 3.62
CA SER A 129 -16.88 -7.04 3.82
C SER A 129 -15.81 -5.96 3.77
N LEU A 130 -14.89 -5.96 4.73
CA LEU A 130 -13.76 -5.03 4.79
C LEU A 130 -12.50 -5.85 5.02
N ASP A 131 -12.08 -6.56 3.98
CA ASP A 131 -10.85 -7.36 3.96
C ASP A 131 -9.90 -6.85 2.88
N TRP A 132 -8.82 -7.60 2.62
CA TRP A 132 -7.82 -7.26 1.61
C TRP A 132 -8.43 -6.89 0.24
N SER A 133 -9.51 -7.58 -0.17
CA SER A 133 -10.08 -7.40 -1.51
C SER A 133 -10.83 -6.08 -1.62
N LYS A 134 -11.52 -5.68 -0.55
CA LYS A 134 -12.21 -4.39 -0.48
C LYS A 134 -11.21 -3.23 -0.43
N LEU A 135 -10.16 -3.35 0.39
CA LEU A 135 -9.11 -2.34 0.48
C LEU A 135 -8.42 -2.14 -0.88
N GLN A 136 -8.10 -3.25 -1.55
CA GLN A 136 -7.48 -3.23 -2.87
C GLN A 136 -8.39 -2.63 -3.94
N PHE A 137 -9.70 -2.94 -3.89
CA PHE A 137 -10.68 -2.38 -4.81
C PHE A 137 -10.77 -0.85 -4.66
N GLU A 138 -10.93 -0.38 -3.43
CA GLU A 138 -11.04 1.06 -3.16
C GLU A 138 -9.77 1.83 -3.52
N GLU A 139 -8.59 1.23 -3.29
CA GLU A 139 -7.32 1.74 -3.79
C GLU A 139 -7.32 1.83 -5.33
N SER A 140 -7.68 0.74 -6.02
CA SER A 140 -7.67 0.71 -7.49
C SER A 140 -8.58 1.73 -8.13
N GLU A 141 -9.72 2.05 -7.50
CA GLU A 141 -10.64 3.07 -7.96
C GLU A 141 -10.02 4.48 -7.90
N CYS A 142 -9.23 4.78 -6.86
CA CYS A 142 -8.44 6.03 -6.80
C CYS A 142 -7.39 6.08 -7.91
N PHE A 143 -6.65 5.00 -8.13
CA PHE A 143 -5.63 4.96 -9.17
C PHE A 143 -6.26 5.12 -10.57
N LEU A 144 -7.40 4.48 -10.82
CA LEU A 144 -8.14 4.64 -12.07
C LEU A 144 -8.62 6.09 -12.26
N SER A 145 -9.17 6.73 -11.22
CA SER A 145 -9.62 8.13 -11.34
C SER A 145 -8.46 9.08 -11.62
N VAL A 146 -7.32 8.88 -10.95
CA VAL A 146 -6.10 9.66 -11.17
C VAL A 146 -5.59 9.49 -12.61
N MET A 147 -5.51 8.25 -13.10
CA MET A 147 -5.07 7.99 -14.47
C MET A 147 -5.99 8.64 -15.52
N LEU A 148 -7.30 8.60 -15.30
CA LEU A 148 -8.26 9.26 -16.19
C LEU A 148 -8.12 10.79 -16.15
N ASP A 149 -7.85 11.36 -14.98
CA ASP A 149 -7.64 12.81 -14.82
C ASP A 149 -6.36 13.27 -15.53
N LEU A 150 -5.24 12.58 -15.28
CA LEU A 150 -3.96 12.79 -15.99
C LEU A 150 -4.12 12.75 -17.50
N GLN A 151 -4.83 11.73 -18.01
CA GLN A 151 -5.03 11.54 -19.44
C GLN A 151 -5.94 12.62 -20.06
N ARG A 152 -7.05 12.97 -19.42
CA ARG A 152 -8.07 13.86 -20.00
C ARG A 152 -7.74 15.33 -19.88
N ASN A 153 -7.11 15.73 -18.78
CA ASN A 153 -6.95 17.14 -18.42
C ASN A 153 -5.51 17.64 -18.57
N PHE A 154 -4.53 16.74 -18.60
CA PHE A 154 -3.11 17.11 -18.60
C PHE A 154 -2.29 16.42 -19.70
N GLU A 155 -2.89 15.49 -20.44
CA GLU A 155 -2.20 14.69 -21.48
C GLU A 155 -0.97 13.95 -20.93
N VAL A 156 -0.99 13.60 -19.64
CA VAL A 156 0.13 12.91 -18.97
C VAL A 156 -0.09 11.38 -19.05
N PRO A 157 0.82 10.65 -19.71
CA PRO A 157 0.80 9.19 -19.69
C PRO A 157 1.21 8.65 -18.32
N ALA A 158 0.52 7.60 -17.86
CA ALA A 158 0.83 6.96 -16.59
C ALA A 158 0.72 5.43 -16.69
N LEU A 159 1.71 4.72 -16.13
CA LEU A 159 1.71 3.25 -16.08
C LEU A 159 1.44 2.79 -14.64
N PRO A 160 0.32 2.08 -14.39
CA PRO A 160 0.01 1.58 -13.05
C PRO A 160 0.89 0.39 -12.67
N VAL A 161 1.36 0.39 -11.43
CA VAL A 161 2.09 -0.71 -10.78
C VAL A 161 1.44 -0.94 -9.42
N PHE A 162 0.31 -1.66 -9.41
CA PHE A 162 -0.48 -1.92 -8.21
C PHE A 162 -0.87 -0.64 -7.43
N ASP A 163 -0.12 -0.30 -6.38
CA ASP A 163 -0.27 0.86 -5.49
C ASP A 163 0.72 2.00 -5.80
N SER A 164 1.31 2.00 -7.00
CA SER A 164 2.12 3.09 -7.53
C SER A 164 1.83 3.41 -9.01
N LEU A 165 2.28 4.57 -9.46
CA LEU A 165 2.21 5.05 -10.85
C LEU A 165 3.59 5.45 -11.34
N ILE A 166 3.97 4.95 -12.52
CA ILE A 166 5.13 5.46 -13.24
C ILE A 166 4.66 6.57 -14.16
N VAL A 167 5.27 7.76 -14.05
CA VAL A 167 4.96 8.95 -14.85
C VAL A 167 6.26 9.64 -15.30
N PRO A 168 6.23 10.48 -16.35
CA PRO A 168 7.38 11.31 -16.69
C PRO A 168 7.83 12.16 -15.49
N GLU A 169 9.14 12.27 -15.27
CA GLU A 169 9.70 12.96 -14.09
C GLU A 169 9.19 14.41 -13.95
N LYS A 170 9.08 15.11 -15.08
CA LYS A 170 8.56 16.49 -15.15
C LYS A 170 7.13 16.64 -14.61
N ASP A 171 6.33 15.57 -14.64
CA ASP A 171 4.91 15.56 -14.25
C ASP A 171 4.71 14.99 -12.83
N SER A 172 5.80 14.70 -12.11
CA SER A 172 5.77 14.08 -10.78
C SER A 172 5.04 14.91 -9.72
N GLY A 173 5.28 16.22 -9.70
CA GLY A 173 4.64 17.15 -8.76
C GLY A 173 3.13 17.26 -8.99
N LEU A 174 2.72 17.41 -10.26
CA LEU A 174 1.31 17.42 -10.66
C LEU A 174 0.62 16.11 -10.26
N THR A 175 1.21 14.98 -10.64
CA THR A 175 0.65 13.65 -10.35
C THR A 175 0.52 13.41 -8.85
N THR A 176 1.51 13.86 -8.07
CA THR A 176 1.47 13.77 -6.60
C THR A 176 0.27 14.51 -6.01
N GLU A 177 -0.04 15.71 -6.50
CA GLU A 177 -1.17 16.49 -5.98
C GLU A 177 -2.52 15.92 -6.43
N ILE A 178 -2.63 15.37 -7.64
CA ILE A 178 -3.83 14.66 -8.11
C ILE A 178 -4.06 13.39 -7.28
N LEU A 179 -3.02 12.58 -7.03
CA LEU A 179 -3.09 11.41 -6.14
C LEU A 179 -3.58 11.78 -4.74
N LYS A 180 -2.99 12.82 -4.15
CA LYS A 180 -3.38 13.29 -2.81
C LYS A 180 -4.82 13.77 -2.77
N SER A 181 -5.26 14.47 -3.80
CA SER A 181 -6.62 15.01 -3.88
C SER A 181 -7.64 13.89 -4.08
N ALA A 182 -7.38 12.91 -4.94
CA ALA A 182 -8.23 11.74 -5.12
C ALA A 182 -8.46 10.96 -3.81
N TYR A 183 -7.40 10.74 -3.02
CA TYR A 183 -7.53 10.11 -1.69
C TYR A 183 -8.26 11.02 -0.69
N GLN A 184 -8.00 12.33 -0.70
CA GLN A 184 -8.71 13.27 0.16
C GLN A 184 -10.22 13.28 -0.13
N ASP A 185 -10.61 13.27 -1.40
CA ASP A 185 -12.02 13.30 -1.80
C ASP A 185 -12.72 11.98 -1.49
N ARG A 186 -12.07 10.84 -1.78
CA ARG A 186 -12.66 9.52 -1.56
C ARG A 186 -12.68 9.09 -0.10
N PHE A 187 -11.62 9.39 0.64
CA PHE A 187 -11.38 8.84 1.98
C PHE A 187 -11.36 9.90 3.08
N GLY A 188 -11.32 11.19 2.74
CA GLY A 188 -11.16 12.27 3.70
C GLY A 188 -9.74 12.39 4.26
N ILE A 189 -8.76 11.70 3.67
CA ILE A 189 -7.38 11.64 4.15
C ILE A 189 -6.42 11.98 3.02
N ARG A 190 -5.53 12.96 3.25
CA ARG A 190 -4.44 13.29 2.33
C ARG A 190 -3.21 12.41 2.63
N PRO A 191 -2.84 11.47 1.74
CA PRO A 191 -1.74 10.53 1.98
C PRO A 191 -0.38 11.17 1.76
N GLN A 192 0.66 10.47 2.23
CA GLN A 192 2.04 10.73 1.80
C GLN A 192 2.35 9.94 0.52
N VAL A 193 2.99 10.59 -0.44
CA VAL A 193 3.41 9.99 -1.72
C VAL A 193 4.94 9.95 -1.72
N ARG A 194 5.51 8.78 -2.00
CA ARG A 194 6.96 8.61 -2.16
C ARG A 194 7.30 8.59 -3.64
N CYS A 195 8.36 9.31 -3.99
CA CYS A 195 9.00 9.20 -5.29
C CYS A 195 10.13 8.17 -5.19
N LYS A 196 10.17 7.19 -6.09
CA LYS A 196 11.24 6.20 -6.23
C LYS A 196 11.89 6.35 -7.59
#